data_AF-A0ABD4W4F7-F1
#
_entry.id   AF-A0ABD4W4F7-F1
#
_cell.length_a   1.000
_cell.length_b   1.000
_cell.length_c   1.000
_cell.angle_alpha   90.00
_cell.angle_beta   90.00
_cell.angle_gamma   90.00
#
_symmetry.space_group_name_H-M   'P 1'
#
loop_
_entity.id
_entity.type
_entity.pdbx_description
1 polymer ?
#
loop_
_entity_poly.entity_id
_entity_poly.type
_entity_poly.pdbx_seq_one_letter_code
_entity_poly.pdbx_strand_id
1 'polypeptide(L)'
;QMPTVQCAQQTLKEVAAVWKAWFCALQSYKIAPQKFTGRPRIPRYLKKSRRHTFYVTPQNARVKEVKSADGKDVVARYLIIHSL
;
A
#
# COMPACT_ATOMS: atom_id res chain seq x y z
N GLN A 1 -12.05 21.55 -3.49
CA GLN A 1 -11.16 20.75 -4.36
C GLN A 1 -10.87 19.43 -3.62
N MET A 2 -11.12 18.25 -4.20
CA MET A 2 -11.07 16.98 -3.46
C MET A 2 -9.63 16.60 -3.04
N PRO A 3 -9.33 16.50 -1.73
CA PRO A 3 -7.97 16.20 -1.25
C PRO A 3 -7.47 14.78 -1.58
N THR A 4 -8.38 13.86 -1.87
CA THR A 4 -8.15 12.41 -1.86
C THR A 4 -7.48 11.82 -3.11
N VAL A 5 -7.32 12.60 -4.18
CA VAL A 5 -6.85 12.10 -5.49
C VAL A 5 -5.45 11.49 -5.42
N GLN A 6 -4.55 12.06 -4.61
CA GLN A 6 -3.15 11.63 -4.56
C GLN A 6 -2.97 10.26 -3.91
N CYS A 7 -3.64 9.98 -2.78
CA CYS A 7 -3.55 8.69 -2.10
C CYS A 7 -4.19 7.56 -2.95
N ALA A 8 -5.30 7.86 -3.62
CA ALA A 8 -5.94 6.94 -4.55
C ALA A 8 -5.00 6.61 -5.73
N GLN A 9 -4.38 7.63 -6.33
CA GLN A 9 -3.44 7.45 -7.43
C GLN A 9 -2.21 6.63 -7.02
N GLN A 10 -1.71 6.81 -5.79
CA GLN A 10 -0.61 6.02 -5.26
C GLN A 10 -0.98 4.54 -5.13
N THR A 11 -2.19 4.26 -4.61
CA THR A 11 -2.70 2.88 -4.52
C THR A 11 -2.79 2.23 -5.90
N LEU A 12 -3.26 2.97 -6.91
CA LEU A 12 -3.32 2.48 -8.29
C LEU A 12 -1.93 2.19 -8.88
N LYS A 13 -0.91 3.01 -8.57
CA LYS A 13 0.48 2.77 -8.99
C LYS A 13 1.04 1.49 -8.38
N GLU A 14 0.77 1.22 -7.10
CA GLU A 14 1.18 -0.03 -6.45
C GLU A 14 0.54 -1.24 -7.11
N VAL A 15 -0.76 -1.18 -7.36
CA VAL A 15 -1.50 -2.24 -8.07
C VAL A 15 -0.87 -2.48 -9.44
N ALA A 16 -0.65 -1.42 -10.22
CA ALA A 16 -0.04 -1.53 -11.56
C ALA A 16 1.35 -2.17 -11.53
N ALA A 17 2.18 -1.83 -10.54
CA ALA A 17 3.51 -2.41 -10.37
C ALA A 17 3.45 -3.91 -10.06
N VAL A 18 2.54 -4.33 -9.17
CA VAL A 18 2.33 -5.76 -8.83
C VAL A 18 1.87 -6.55 -10.04
N TRP A 19 0.92 -6.03 -10.81
CA TRP A 19 0.45 -6.67 -12.04
C TRP A 19 1.56 -6.79 -13.08
N LYS A 20 2.34 -5.73 -13.31
CA LYS A 20 3.48 -5.75 -14.24
C LYS A 20 4.50 -6.81 -13.84
N ALA A 21 4.85 -6.89 -12.56
CA ALA A 21 5.77 -7.90 -12.04
C ALA A 21 5.25 -9.32 -12.26
N TRP A 22 3.95 -9.57 -12.05
CA TRP A 22 3.34 -10.86 -12.32
C TRP A 22 3.38 -11.24 -13.80
N PHE A 23 3.08 -10.31 -14.72
CA PHE A 23 3.19 -10.58 -16.16
C PHE A 23 4.62 -10.91 -16.57
N CYS A 24 5.62 -10.17 -16.07
CA CYS A 24 7.03 -10.48 -16.30
C CYS A 24 7.39 -11.89 -15.80
N ALA A 25 7.00 -12.22 -14.56
CA ALA A 25 7.24 -13.54 -13.99
C ALA A 25 6.56 -14.65 -14.80
N LEU A 26 5.34 -14.42 -15.31
CA LEU A 26 4.61 -15.38 -16.13
C LEU A 26 5.33 -15.64 -17.47
N GLN A 27 5.87 -14.61 -18.10
CA GLN A 27 6.63 -14.77 -19.35
C GLN A 27 7.95 -15.50 -19.11
N SER A 28 8.67 -15.17 -18.03
CA SER A 28 9.88 -15.90 -17.63
C SER A 28 9.58 -17.36 -17.28
N TYR A 29 8.44 -17.64 -16.64
CA TYR A 29 7.99 -19.00 -16.35
C TYR A 29 7.72 -19.83 -17.61
N LYS A 30 7.19 -19.22 -18.67
CA LYS A 30 6.97 -19.92 -19.95
C LYS A 30 8.27 -20.34 -20.63
N ILE A 31 9.33 -19.53 -20.49
CA ILE A 31 10.64 -19.79 -21.11
C ILE A 31 11.45 -20.80 -20.29
N ALA A 32 11.46 -20.66 -18.96
CA ALA A 32 12.28 -21.47 -18.07
C ALA A 32 11.49 -21.89 -16.81
N PRO A 33 10.50 -22.80 -16.94
CA PRO A 33 9.65 -23.22 -15.82
C PRO A 33 10.45 -23.86 -14.67
N GLN A 34 11.57 -24.51 -14.97
CA GLN A 34 12.46 -25.15 -14.01
C GLN A 34 13.12 -24.19 -13.01
N LYS A 35 13.19 -22.89 -13.33
CA LYS A 35 13.73 -21.86 -12.41
C LYS A 35 12.73 -21.45 -11.33
N PHE A 36 11.49 -21.90 -11.43
CA PHE A 36 10.42 -21.55 -10.51
C PHE A 36 9.99 -22.79 -9.73
N THR A 37 9.60 -22.60 -8.48
CA THR A 37 9.00 -23.67 -7.66
C THR A 37 7.58 -24.03 -8.09
N GLY A 38 7.03 -23.30 -9.07
CA GLY A 38 5.70 -23.50 -9.62
C GLY A 38 5.23 -22.27 -10.41
N ARG A 39 4.00 -22.34 -10.92
CA ARG A 39 3.41 -21.24 -11.70
C ARG A 39 3.27 -19.96 -10.85
N PRO A 40 3.71 -18.78 -11.34
CA PRO A 40 3.53 -17.51 -10.67
C PRO A 40 2.06 -17.27 -10.28
N ARG A 41 1.83 -17.04 -8.99
CA ARG A 41 0.48 -16.85 -8.44
C ARG A 41 -0.11 -15.52 -8.87
N ILE A 42 -1.33 -15.55 -9.38
CA ILE A 42 -2.05 -14.33 -9.78
C ILE A 42 -2.24 -13.38 -8.59
N PRO A 43 -2.01 -12.05 -8.78
CA PRO A 43 -2.31 -11.04 -7.78
C PRO A 43 -3.78 -11.13 -7.35
N ARG A 44 -4.04 -10.92 -6.06
CA ARG A 44 -5.39 -10.94 -5.49
C ARG A 44 -5.55 -9.79 -4.50
N TYR A 45 -6.78 -9.37 -4.30
CA TYR A 45 -7.11 -8.45 -3.22
C TYR A 45 -6.66 -9.01 -1.88
N LEU A 46 -6.24 -8.10 -1.01
CA LEU A 46 -5.83 -8.44 0.33
C LEU A 46 -7.04 -8.91 1.15
N LYS A 47 -6.86 -9.96 1.96
CA LYS A 47 -7.92 -10.42 2.87
C LYS A 47 -8.19 -9.35 3.93
N LYS A 48 -9.45 -9.20 4.36
CA LYS A 48 -9.88 -8.21 5.37
C LYS A 48 -9.06 -8.24 6.68
N SER A 49 -8.57 -9.41 7.09
CA SER A 49 -7.79 -9.58 8.33
C SER A 49 -6.30 -9.19 8.21
N ARG A 50 -5.83 -8.82 7.02
CA ARG A 50 -4.43 -8.52 6.76
C ARG A 50 -4.25 -7.01 6.66
N ARG A 51 -3.13 -6.51 7.18
CA ARG A 51 -2.79 -5.09 7.14
C ARG A 51 -2.00 -4.77 5.86
N HIS A 52 -2.36 -3.66 5.21
CA HIS A 52 -1.59 -3.03 4.13
C HIS A 52 -1.10 -1.67 4.60
N THR A 53 0.12 -1.29 4.22
CA THR A 53 0.63 0.05 4.50
C THR A 53 -0.06 1.03 3.57
N PHE A 54 -0.82 1.98 4.13
CA PHE A 54 -1.47 3.04 3.37
C PHE A 54 -0.63 4.32 3.42
N TYR A 55 -0.33 4.88 2.25
CA TYR A 55 0.39 6.15 2.12
C TYR A 55 -0.58 7.32 2.19
N VAL A 56 -0.30 8.24 3.10
CA VAL A 56 -1.09 9.45 3.30
C VAL A 56 -0.23 10.65 2.98
N THR A 57 -0.73 11.54 2.12
CA THR A 57 -0.03 12.77 1.76
C THR A 57 -0.38 13.90 2.74
N PRO A 58 0.50 14.90 2.95
CA PRO A 58 0.24 16.02 3.87
C PRO A 58 -1.01 16.85 3.54
N GLN A 59 -1.48 16.78 2.29
CA GLN A 59 -2.72 17.40 1.82
C GLN A 59 -3.98 16.68 2.33
N ASN A 60 -3.84 15.42 2.75
CA ASN A 60 -4.90 14.55 3.23
C ASN A 60 -4.90 14.37 4.77
N ALA A 61 -3.76 14.56 5.42
CA ALA A 61 -3.67 14.50 6.86
C ALA A 61 -2.53 15.37 7.40
N ARG A 62 -2.78 15.98 8.56
CA ARG A 62 -1.75 16.59 9.39
C ARG A 62 -1.43 15.64 10.55
N VAL A 63 -0.16 15.40 10.79
CA VAL A 63 0.29 14.64 11.97
C VAL A 63 0.12 15.56 13.18
N LYS A 64 -0.64 15.11 14.18
CA LYS A 64 -0.70 15.78 15.48
C LYS A 64 0.21 15.03 16.44
N GLU A 65 1.21 15.74 16.96
CA GLU A 65 2.03 15.20 18.04
C GLU A 65 1.20 15.18 19.32
N VAL A 66 1.04 13.99 19.90
CA VAL A 66 0.44 13.82 21.22
C VAL A 66 1.54 13.28 22.12
N LYS A 67 1.95 14.08 23.12
CA LYS A 67 2.93 13.66 24.12
C LYS A 67 2.28 12.58 24.98
N SER A 68 2.77 11.34 24.87
CA SER A 68 2.40 10.28 25.82
C SER A 68 3.05 10.57 27.18
N ALA A 69 2.34 10.30 28.27
CA ALA A 69 2.81 10.55 29.65
C ALA A 69 4.12 9.82 30.00
N ASP A 70 4.47 8.78 29.24
CA ASP A 70 5.65 7.93 29.49
C ASP A 70 6.94 8.39 28.77
N GLY A 71 6.96 9.56 28.12
CA GLY A 71 8.16 10.13 27.49
C GLY A 71 8.74 9.31 26.31
N LYS A 72 8.06 8.23 25.92
CA LYS A 72 8.33 7.49 24.69
C LYS A 72 7.46 8.11 23.61
N ASP A 73 8.10 8.75 22.63
CA ASP A 73 7.45 9.27 21.43
C ASP A 73 6.83 8.13 20.63
N VAL A 74 5.64 7.72 21.03
CA VAL A 74 4.75 6.94 20.19
C VAL A 74 4.12 7.93 19.23
N VAL A 75 4.69 8.04 18.03
CA VAL A 75 4.06 8.76 16.90
C VAL A 75 2.77 8.02 16.56
N ALA A 76 1.73 8.27 17.34
CA ALA A 76 0.42 7.69 17.16
C ALA A 76 -0.18 8.36 15.92
N ARG A 77 -0.13 7.64 14.80
CA ARG A 77 -0.71 8.05 13.51
C ARG A 77 -2.24 8.06 13.61
N TYR A 78 -2.81 9.05 14.28
CA TYR A 78 -4.25 9.32 14.21
C TYR A 78 -4.52 10.30 13.06
N LEU A 79 -5.36 9.85 12.13
CA LEU A 79 -5.84 10.62 10.99
C LEU A 79 -6.98 11.51 11.45
N ILE A 80 -6.78 12.82 11.48
CA ILE A 80 -7.89 13.78 11.52
C ILE A 80 -8.33 13.97 10.07
N ILE A 81 -9.34 13.22 9.65
CA ILE A 81 -10.09 13.52 8.42
C ILE A 81 -11.00 14.69 8.80
N HIS A 82 -10.76 15.87 8.24
CA HIS A 82 -11.67 17.01 8.41
C HIS A 82 -13.10 16.56 8.03
N SER A 83 -14.06 16.79 8.93
CA SER A 83 -15.47 16.59 8.62
C SER A 83 -15.84 17.48 7.45
N LEU A 84 -16.74 16.95 6.61
CA LEU A 84 -17.56 17.73 5.70
C LEU A 84 -18.25 18.88 6.44
#